data_AF-A0A927V6Y0-F1
#
_entry.id   AF-A0A927V6Y0-F1
#
_cell.length_a   1.000
_cell.length_b   1.000
_cell.length_c   1.000
_cell.angle_alpha   90.00
_cell.angle_beta   90.00
_cell.angle_gamma   90.00
#
_symmetry.space_group_name_H-M   'P 1'
#
loop_
_entity.id
_entity.type
_entity.pdbx_description
1 polymer ?
#
loop_
_entity_poly.entity_id
_entity_poly.type
_entity_poly.pdbx_seq_one_letter_code
_entity_poly.pdbx_strand_id
1 'polypeptide(L)'
;MFEEVIANSVFSLDEYEIAQYSTYLISEQEKYASVYELDLNSYITQMLNMTVEEFYEKYYDYGEYEIKKFLIVGAIFNDLNYIIDDEEYLIACEKMQYNYTDAKNDNYIDALINYHIMEEKVIDFFLNNVR
;
A
#
# COMPACT_ATOMS: atom_id res chain seq x y z
N MET A 1 5.24 2.95 14.33
CA MET A 1 6.50 2.39 13.77
C MET A 1 6.79 3.00 12.41
N PHE A 2 6.11 2.61 11.33
CA PHE A 2 6.29 3.28 10.03
C PHE A 2 6.00 4.79 10.09
N GLU A 3 4.96 5.20 10.82
CA GLU A 3 4.65 6.61 11.08
C GLU A 3 5.84 7.39 11.67
N GLU A 4 6.59 6.78 12.59
CA GLU A 4 7.74 7.42 13.23
C GLU A 4 8.93 7.52 12.28
N VAL A 5 9.18 6.47 11.47
CA VAL A 5 10.22 6.52 10.44
C VAL A 5 9.86 7.54 9.37
N ILE A 6 8.60 7.60 8.94
CA ILE A 6 8.08 8.61 8.02
C ILE A 6 8.30 10.01 8.58
N ALA A 7 7.91 10.25 9.83
CA ALA A 7 8.02 11.57 10.47
C ALA A 7 9.47 12.06 10.59
N ASN A 8 10.43 11.14 10.68
CA ASN A 8 11.87 11.44 10.78
C ASN A 8 12.61 11.36 9.44
N SER A 9 11.90 11.12 8.33
CA SER A 9 12.48 11.00 6.98
C SER A 9 12.19 12.24 6.14
N VAL A 10 13.05 12.49 5.16
CA VAL A 10 12.86 13.55 4.16
C VAL A 10 12.39 12.94 2.85
N PHE A 11 11.24 13.39 2.37
CA PHE A 11 10.68 12.96 1.09
C PHE A 11 10.62 14.11 0.10
N SER A 12 10.77 13.78 -1.17
CA SER A 12 10.50 14.67 -2.29
C SER A 12 9.47 13.97 -3.17
N LEU A 13 8.19 14.22 -2.91
CA LEU A 13 7.07 13.62 -3.64
C LEU A 13 6.46 14.64 -4.60
N ASP A 14 6.02 14.18 -5.76
CA ASP A 14 5.22 14.98 -6.67
C ASP A 14 3.75 14.96 -6.22
N GLU A 15 3.17 16.14 -5.97
CA GLU A 15 1.75 16.29 -5.61
C GLU A 15 0.83 15.67 -6.66
N TYR A 16 1.24 15.68 -7.93
CA TYR A 16 0.48 15.06 -9.01
C TYR A 16 0.44 13.53 -8.89
N GLU A 17 1.55 12.90 -8.51
CA GLU A 17 1.61 11.45 -8.29
C GLU A 17 0.76 11.03 -7.08
N ILE A 18 0.81 11.82 -5.99
CA ILE A 18 -0.06 11.62 -4.83
C ILE A 18 -1.53 11.70 -5.27
N ALA A 19 -1.91 12.75 -5.99
CA ALA A 19 -3.29 12.93 -6.46
C ALA A 19 -3.77 11.79 -7.37
N GLN A 20 -2.91 11.31 -8.28
CA GLN A 20 -3.24 10.15 -9.12
C GLN A 20 -3.48 8.90 -8.28
N TYR A 21 -2.58 8.61 -7.33
CA TYR A 21 -2.70 7.43 -6.49
C TYR A 21 -3.92 7.50 -5.56
N SER A 22 -4.19 8.66 -4.96
CA SER A 22 -5.39 8.91 -4.16
C SER A 22 -6.67 8.74 -4.98
N THR A 23 -6.68 9.16 -6.24
CA THR A 23 -7.82 8.92 -7.16
C THR A 23 -8.03 7.43 -7.40
N TYR A 24 -6.96 6.67 -7.57
CA TYR A 24 -7.05 5.20 -7.66
C TYR A 24 -7.65 4.60 -6.38
N LEU A 25 -7.18 4.99 -5.20
CA LEU A 25 -7.72 4.51 -3.92
C LEU A 25 -9.21 4.83 -3.75
N ILE A 26 -9.64 6.02 -4.19
CA ILE A 26 -11.06 6.42 -4.20
C ILE A 26 -11.86 5.55 -5.16
N SER A 27 -11.33 5.22 -6.34
CA SER A 27 -12.01 4.33 -7.29
C SER A 27 -12.25 2.92 -6.74
N GLU A 28 -11.38 2.43 -5.84
CA GLU A 28 -11.64 1.18 -5.11
C GLU A 28 -12.81 1.35 -4.12
N GLN A 29 -12.98 2.52 -3.50
CA GLN A 29 -14.14 2.81 -2.65
C GLN A 29 -15.45 2.86 -3.44
N GLU A 30 -15.43 3.31 -4.70
CA GLU A 30 -16.61 3.24 -5.57
C GLU A 30 -17.07 1.79 -5.79
N LYS A 31 -16.12 0.87 -5.91
CA LYS A 31 -16.45 -0.57 -5.99
C LYS A 31 -17.10 -1.06 -4.70
N TYR A 32 -16.60 -0.67 -3.53
CA TYR A 32 -17.24 -1.01 -2.25
C TYR A 32 -18.63 -0.37 -2.12
N ALA A 33 -18.80 0.89 -2.52
CA ALA A 33 -20.11 1.55 -2.54
C ALA A 33 -21.12 0.76 -3.38
N SER A 34 -20.69 0.26 -4.54
CA SER A 34 -21.53 -0.56 -5.43
C SER A 34 -22.02 -1.86 -4.81
N VAL A 35 -21.24 -2.47 -3.88
CA VAL A 35 -21.66 -3.68 -3.13
C VAL A 35 -22.86 -3.37 -2.23
N TYR A 36 -22.96 -2.14 -1.74
CA TYR A 36 -24.10 -1.66 -0.95
C TYR A 36 -25.21 -1.03 -1.79
N GLU A 37 -25.11 -1.10 -3.12
CA GLU A 37 -26.04 -0.45 -4.07
C GLU A 37 -26.13 1.08 -3.87
N LEU A 38 -25.05 1.69 -3.36
CA LEU A 38 -24.94 3.13 -3.14
C LEU A 38 -24.00 3.76 -4.17
N ASP A 39 -24.29 4.99 -4.57
CA ASP A 39 -23.28 5.85 -5.20
C ASP A 39 -22.22 6.29 -4.17
N LEU A 40 -21.07 6.76 -4.64
CA LEU A 40 -19.95 7.14 -3.77
C LEU A 40 -20.34 8.21 -2.73
N ASN A 41 -21.10 9.24 -3.11
CA ASN A 41 -21.48 10.30 -2.17
C ASN A 41 -22.44 9.77 -1.09
N SER A 42 -23.40 8.93 -1.48
CA SER A 42 -24.30 8.25 -0.55
C SER A 42 -23.53 7.32 0.38
N TYR A 43 -22.54 6.58 -0.13
CA TYR A 43 -21.67 5.74 0.69
C TYR A 43 -20.86 6.55 1.70
N ILE A 44 -20.22 7.63 1.27
CA ILE A 44 -19.45 8.54 2.13
C ILE A 44 -20.32 9.07 3.27
N THR A 45 -21.49 9.60 2.93
CA THR A 45 -22.35 10.29 3.92
C THR A 45 -23.12 9.33 4.81
N GLN A 46 -23.62 8.20 4.28
CA GLN A 46 -24.51 7.30 5.01
C GLN A 46 -23.77 6.15 5.70
N MET A 47 -22.71 5.62 5.09
CA MET A 47 -21.97 4.48 5.63
C MET A 47 -20.72 4.91 6.39
N LEU A 48 -19.97 5.87 5.85
CA LEU A 48 -18.74 6.37 6.51
C LEU A 48 -19.02 7.52 7.49
N ASN A 49 -20.20 8.15 7.40
CA ASN A 49 -20.59 9.30 8.22
C ASN A 49 -19.55 10.44 8.15
N MET A 50 -19.07 10.71 6.93
CA MET A 50 -18.13 11.78 6.60
C MET A 50 -18.76 12.75 5.61
N THR A 51 -18.26 13.98 5.56
CA THR A 51 -18.51 14.86 4.41
C THR A 51 -17.67 14.40 3.21
N VAL A 52 -18.07 14.81 2.01
CA VAL A 52 -17.30 14.54 0.78
C VAL A 52 -15.90 15.16 0.89
N GLU A 53 -15.79 16.40 1.37
CA GLU A 53 -14.50 17.08 1.54
C GLU A 53 -13.55 16.31 2.48
N GLU A 54 -14.01 15.95 3.68
CA GLU A 54 -13.22 15.14 4.63
C GLU A 54 -12.80 13.79 4.04
N PHE A 55 -13.64 13.18 3.20
CA PHE A 55 -13.30 11.93 2.54
C PHE A 55 -12.15 12.12 1.54
N TYR A 56 -12.23 13.12 0.65
CA TYR A 56 -11.17 13.36 -0.33
C TYR A 56 -9.85 13.78 0.34
N GLU A 57 -9.90 14.64 1.37
CA GLU A 57 -8.71 15.03 2.14
C GLU A 57 -8.07 13.80 2.82
N LYS A 58 -8.88 12.97 3.48
CA LYS A 58 -8.40 11.73 4.10
C LYS A 58 -7.74 10.79 3.09
N TYR A 59 -8.29 10.64 1.89
CA TYR A 59 -7.71 9.77 0.86
C TYR A 59 -6.50 10.40 0.17
N TYR A 60 -6.38 11.73 0.16
CA TYR A 60 -5.15 12.41 -0.23
C TYR A 60 -4.02 12.08 0.76
N ASP A 61 -4.26 12.33 2.04
CA ASP A 61 -3.29 12.05 3.11
C ASP A 61 -2.91 10.57 3.17
N TYR A 62 -3.91 9.69 3.02
CA TYR A 62 -3.67 8.24 2.99
C TYR A 62 -2.86 7.81 1.77
N GLY A 63 -3.13 8.38 0.59
CA GLY A 63 -2.34 8.14 -0.61
C GLY A 63 -0.88 8.58 -0.45
N GLU A 64 -0.65 9.76 0.14
CA GLU A 64 0.69 10.22 0.45
C GLU A 64 1.39 9.27 1.45
N TYR A 65 0.69 8.88 2.52
CA TYR A 65 1.22 7.95 3.52
C TYR A 65 1.64 6.61 2.91
N GLU A 66 0.80 6.01 2.06
CA GLU A 66 1.10 4.72 1.42
C GLU A 66 2.29 4.83 0.46
N ILE A 67 2.42 5.93 -0.29
CA ILE A 67 3.61 6.19 -1.13
C ILE A 67 4.86 6.29 -0.25
N LYS A 68 4.81 7.07 0.84
CA LYS A 68 5.94 7.23 1.78
C LYS A 68 6.35 5.89 2.40
N LYS A 69 5.36 5.10 2.80
CA LYS A 69 5.55 3.76 3.36
C LYS A 69 6.22 2.83 2.34
N PHE A 70 5.75 2.83 1.10
CA PHE A 70 6.35 2.04 0.01
C PHE A 70 7.83 2.37 -0.17
N LEU A 71 8.17 3.66 -0.22
CA LEU A 71 9.56 4.13 -0.35
C LEU A 71 10.43 3.73 0.84
N ILE A 72 9.93 3.85 2.07
CA ILE A 72 10.66 3.43 3.27
C ILE A 72 10.91 1.93 3.27
N VAL A 73 9.91 1.11 2.96
CA VAL A 73 10.06 -0.35 2.92
C VAL A 73 11.16 -0.72 1.94
N GLY A 74 11.14 -0.17 0.72
CA GLY A 74 12.19 -0.40 -0.27
C GLY A 74 13.57 0.08 0.20
N ALA A 75 13.65 1.26 0.83
CA ALA A 75 14.90 1.81 1.34
C ALA A 75 15.52 0.94 2.44
N ILE A 76 14.73 0.53 3.43
CA ILE A 76 15.20 -0.32 4.54
C ILE A 76 15.57 -1.70 4.03
N PHE A 77 14.75 -2.30 3.17
CA PHE A 77 15.02 -3.61 2.59
C PHE A 77 16.37 -3.63 1.87
N ASN A 78 16.66 -2.60 1.08
CA ASN A 78 17.92 -2.44 0.37
C ASN A 78 19.10 -2.18 1.33
N ASP A 79 18.92 -1.32 2.34
CA ASP A 79 19.96 -1.01 3.33
C ASP A 79 20.39 -2.26 4.13
N LEU A 80 19.43 -3.12 4.47
CA LEU A 80 19.67 -4.39 5.13
C LEU A 80 20.24 -5.47 4.20
N ASN A 81 20.43 -5.17 2.91
CA ASN A 81 20.87 -6.10 1.87
C ASN A 81 20.02 -7.38 1.82
N TYR A 82 18.72 -7.25 2.09
CA TYR A 82 17.81 -8.36 1.92
C TYR A 82 17.64 -8.72 0.45
N ILE A 83 17.40 -10.00 0.21
CA ILE A 83 17.03 -10.54 -1.09
C ILE A 83 15.71 -11.27 -0.93
N ILE A 84 14.97 -11.39 -2.04
CA ILE A 84 13.81 -12.26 -2.14
C ILE A 84 14.26 -13.48 -2.93
N ASP A 85 14.17 -14.65 -2.32
CA ASP A 85 14.42 -15.91 -3.03
C ASP A 85 13.12 -16.51 -3.62
N ASP A 86 13.30 -17.53 -4.47
CA ASP A 86 12.18 -18.18 -5.16
C ASP A 86 11.23 -18.91 -4.20
N GLU A 87 11.71 -19.38 -3.04
CA GLU A 87 10.88 -20.06 -2.04
C GLU A 87 9.99 -19.05 -1.32
N GLU A 88 10.55 -17.92 -0.88
CA GLU A 88 9.81 -16.79 -0.31
C GLU A 88 8.75 -16.28 -1.29
N TYR A 89 9.11 -16.14 -2.56
CA TYR A 89 8.18 -15.70 -3.60
C TYR A 89 7.05 -16.70 -3.83
N LEU A 90 7.34 -18.01 -3.88
CA LEU A 90 6.33 -19.05 -4.02
C LEU A 90 5.35 -19.06 -2.84
N ILE A 91 5.85 -18.96 -1.61
CA ILE A 91 5.01 -18.89 -0.41
C ILE A 91 4.09 -17.67 -0.46
N ALA A 92 4.60 -16.51 -0.88
CA ALA A 92 3.79 -15.31 -1.03
C ALA A 92 2.70 -15.47 -2.11
N CYS A 93 3.03 -16.07 -3.28
CA CYS A 93 2.04 -16.41 -4.30
C CYS A 93 0.91 -17.29 -3.72
N GLU A 94 1.25 -18.33 -2.96
CA GLU A 94 0.27 -19.25 -2.37
C GLU A 94 -0.64 -18.54 -1.36
N LYS A 95 -0.07 -17.71 -0.46
CA LYS A 95 -0.84 -16.89 0.50
C LYS A 95 -1.82 -15.96 -0.21
N MET A 96 -1.40 -15.34 -1.31
CA MET A 96 -2.17 -14.35 -2.07
C MET A 96 -3.03 -14.99 -3.18
N GLN A 97 -3.05 -16.32 -3.27
CA GLN A 97 -3.83 -17.10 -4.24
C GLN A 97 -3.49 -16.79 -5.71
N TYR A 98 -2.22 -16.49 -5.99
CA TYR A 98 -1.69 -16.34 -7.35
C TYR A 98 -0.93 -17.59 -7.80
N ASN A 99 -0.97 -17.88 -9.10
CA ASN A 99 -0.06 -18.85 -9.69
C ASN A 99 1.34 -18.26 -9.82
N TYR A 100 2.38 -19.00 -9.44
CA TYR A 100 3.77 -18.53 -9.49
C TYR A 100 4.19 -17.99 -10.86
N THR A 101 3.96 -18.77 -11.92
CA THR A 101 4.40 -18.44 -13.28
C THR A 101 3.63 -17.26 -13.83
N ASP A 102 2.31 -17.22 -13.62
CA ASP A 102 1.48 -16.11 -14.09
C ASP A 102 1.85 -14.82 -13.36
N ALA A 103 2.08 -14.90 -12.05
CA ALA A 103 2.53 -13.77 -11.24
C ALA A 103 3.84 -13.19 -11.74
N LYS A 104 4.85 -14.03 -12.04
CA LYS A 104 6.15 -13.58 -12.59
C LYS A 104 6.06 -12.93 -13.97
N ASN A 105 5.02 -13.24 -14.75
CA ASN A 105 4.83 -12.70 -16.09
C ASN A 105 3.95 -11.43 -16.13
N ASP A 106 3.30 -11.09 -15.01
CA ASP A 106 2.51 -9.88 -14.86
C ASP A 106 3.27 -8.89 -13.98
N ASN A 107 3.74 -7.79 -14.58
CA ASN A 107 4.55 -6.79 -13.89
C ASN A 107 3.86 -6.19 -12.65
N TYR A 108 2.53 -6.05 -12.68
CA TYR A 108 1.79 -5.50 -11.55
C TYR A 108 1.73 -6.53 -10.41
N ILE A 109 1.41 -7.78 -10.73
CA ILE A 109 1.34 -8.86 -9.73
C ILE A 109 2.73 -9.17 -9.15
N ASP A 110 3.78 -9.22 -9.97
CA ASP A 110 5.16 -9.40 -9.49
C ASP A 110 5.57 -8.26 -8.56
N ALA A 111 5.31 -6.99 -8.93
CA ALA A 111 5.61 -5.86 -8.05
C ALA A 111 4.84 -5.93 -6.71
N LEU A 112 3.56 -6.31 -6.75
CA LEU A 112 2.73 -6.47 -5.56
C LEU A 112 3.27 -7.55 -4.61
N ILE A 113 3.63 -8.72 -5.15
CA ILE A 113 4.16 -9.83 -4.35
C ILE A 113 5.53 -9.47 -3.78
N ASN A 114 6.43 -8.91 -4.58
CA ASN A 114 7.74 -8.47 -4.09
C ASN A 114 7.58 -7.44 -2.98
N TYR A 115 6.71 -6.45 -3.14
CA TYR A 115 6.45 -5.46 -2.10
C TYR A 115 5.94 -6.10 -0.80
N HIS A 116 5.00 -7.05 -0.89
CA HIS A 116 4.48 -7.74 0.28
C HIS A 116 5.57 -8.47 1.06
N ILE A 117 6.48 -9.16 0.36
CA ILE A 117 7.62 -9.85 0.99
C ILE A 117 8.58 -8.85 1.63
N MET A 118 8.89 -7.74 0.94
CA MET A 118 9.73 -6.68 1.50
C MET A 118 9.13 -6.11 2.78
N GLU A 119 7.83 -5.83 2.76
CA GLU A 119 7.09 -5.29 3.90
C GLU A 119 7.12 -6.26 5.09
N GLU A 120 6.82 -7.55 4.88
CA GLU A 120 6.90 -8.58 5.94
C GLU A 120 8.29 -8.59 6.58
N LYS A 121 9.36 -8.62 5.77
CA LYS A 121 10.75 -8.66 6.26
C LYS A 121 11.16 -7.39 7.00
N VAL A 122 10.70 -6.22 6.55
CA VAL A 122 10.95 -4.95 7.22
C VAL A 122 10.18 -4.86 8.55
N ILE A 123 8.93 -5.33 8.60
CA ILE A 123 8.15 -5.41 9.84
C ILE A 123 8.84 -6.34 10.85
N ASP A 124 9.26 -7.52 10.41
CA ASP A 124 9.98 -8.48 11.26
C ASP A 124 11.30 -7.88 11.77
N PHE A 125 12.03 -7.15 10.93
CA PHE A 125 13.23 -6.43 11.37
C PHE A 125 12.89 -5.46 12.51
N PHE A 126 11.85 -4.65 12.38
CA PHE A 126 11.49 -3.71 13.43
C PHE A 126 11.01 -4.40 14.71
N LEU A 127 10.17 -5.43 14.63
CA LEU A 127 9.68 -6.15 15.80
C LEU A 127 10.80 -6.81 16.62
N ASN A 128 11.88 -7.21 15.94
CA ASN A 128 13.03 -7.86 16.58
C ASN A 128 14.11 -6.88 17.07
N ASN A 129 14.11 -5.62 16.61
CA ASN A 129 15.20 -4.66 16.86
C ASN A 129 14.76 -3.33 17.48
N VAL A 130 13.47 -3.00 17.50
CA VAL A 130 12.93 -1.79 18.14
C VAL A 130 12.32 -2.20 19.49
N ARG A 131 13.10 -2.06 20.57
CA ARG A 131 12.66 -2.15 21.96
C ARG A 131 12.90 -0.84 22.68
#